data_AF-A0A349PQ82-F1
#
_entry.id   AF-A0A349PQ82-F1
#
_cell.length_a   1.000
_cell.length_b   1.000
_cell.length_c   1.000
_cell.angle_alpha   90.00
_cell.angle_beta   90.00
_cell.angle_gamma   90.00
#
_symmetry.space_group_name_H-M   'P 1'
#
loop_
_entity.id
_entity.type
_entity.pdbx_description
1 polymer ?
#
loop_
_entity_poly.entity_id
_entity_poly.type
_entity_poly.pdbx_seq_one_letter_code
_entity_poly.pdbx_strand_id
1 'polypeptide(L)' 'LVGFSRKSMIYKALNSSAEEALNGTTVLNSIALTKGAKILRVHDVKEAMECVTLFNKINNQ' A
#
# COMPACT_ATOMS: atom_id res chain seq x y z
N LEU A 1 -5.15 12.00 -2.12
CA LEU A 1 -3.74 11.56 -2.12
C LEU A 1 -3.49 10.76 -0.84
N VAL A 2 -2.98 9.53 -0.95
CA VAL A 2 -2.71 8.67 0.20
C VAL A 2 -1.25 8.24 0.18
N GLY A 3 -0.58 8.23 1.33
CA GLY A 3 0.82 7.82 1.42
C GLY A 3 1.11 7.09 2.73
N PHE A 4 1.17 5.76 2.66
CA PHE A 4 1.39 4.88 3.82
C PHE A 4 2.82 4.32 3.92
N SER A 5 3.60 4.38 2.83
CA SER A 5 4.89 3.71 2.72
C SER A 5 5.83 4.03 3.89
N ARG A 6 6.19 2.96 4.62
CA ARG A 6 7.11 2.94 5.77
C ARG A 6 6.73 3.86 6.94
N LYS A 7 5.45 4.22 7.09
CA LYS A 7 4.99 5.02 8.24
C LYS A 7 5.07 4.23 9.54
N SER A 8 5.37 4.93 10.64
CA SER A 8 5.38 4.39 12.00
C SER A 8 4.08 3.73 12.42
N MET A 9 2.96 4.16 11.86
CA MET A 9 1.66 3.51 12.05
C MET A 9 1.66 2.03 11.63
N ILE A 10 2.49 1.64 10.65
CA ILE A 10 2.56 0.28 10.13
C ILE A 10 3.53 -0.55 10.97
N TYR A 11 4.80 -0.16 10.99
CA TYR A 11 5.84 -0.99 11.60
C TYR A 11 5.75 -1.02 13.13
N LYS A 12 5.27 0.04 13.79
CA LYS A 12 5.00 -0.02 15.23
C LYS A 12 3.79 -0.90 15.55
N ALA A 13 2.76 -0.91 14.70
CA ALA A 13 1.58 -1.75 14.92
C ALA A 13 1.89 -3.24 14.72
N LEU A 14 2.84 -3.56 13.83
CA LEU A 14 3.26 -4.93 13.55
C LEU A 14 4.51 -5.37 14.32
N ASN A 15 5.01 -4.54 15.25
CA ASN A 15 6.28 -4.75 15.96
C ASN A 15 7.44 -5.13 15.02
N SER A 16 7.49 -4.51 13.84
CA SER A 16 8.49 -4.74 12.81
C SER A 16 9.37 -3.51 12.57
N SER A 17 10.34 -3.64 11.67
CA SER A 17 11.15 -2.52 11.22
C SER A 17 10.50 -1.73 10.07
N ALA A 18 11.01 -0.52 9.81
CA ALA A 18 10.55 0.30 8.68
C ALA A 18 10.86 -0.34 7.32
N GLU A 19 11.90 -1.18 7.23
CA GLU A 19 12.24 -1.95 6.02
C GLU A 19 11.26 -3.11 5.79
N GLU A 20 10.80 -3.75 6.86
CA GLU A 20 9.83 -4.85 6.79
C GLU A 20 8.38 -4.36 6.67
N ALA A 21 8.15 -3.05 6.69
CA ALA A 21 6.82 -2.45 6.58
C ALA A 21 6.16 -2.60 5.19
N LEU A 22 6.83 -3.29 4.25
CA LEU A 22 6.36 -3.48 2.87
C LEU A 22 5.01 -4.18 2.82
N ASN A 23 4.87 -5.30 3.56
CA ASN A 23 3.62 -6.06 3.59
C ASN A 23 2.44 -5.17 4.07
N GLY A 24 2.62 -4.50 5.21
CA GLY A 24 1.59 -3.60 5.74
C GLY A 24 1.31 -2.38 4.84
N THR A 25 2.34 -1.86 4.16
CA THR A 25 2.18 -0.79 3.17
C THR A 25 1.30 -1.23 2.01
N THR A 26 1.55 -2.43 1.47
CA THR A 26 0.78 -3.00 0.36
C THR A 26 -0.68 -3.24 0.75
N VAL A 27 -0.93 -3.79 1.95
CA VAL A 27 -2.31 -3.99 2.45
C VAL A 27 -3.05 -2.66 2.57
N LEU A 28 -2.42 -1.64 3.16
CA LEU A 28 -3.06 -0.33 3.32
C LEU A 28 -3.25 0.40 1.99
N ASN A 29 -2.35 0.21 1.02
CA ASN A 29 -2.52 0.72 -0.34
C ASN A 29 -3.74 0.08 -1.02
N SER A 30 -3.89 -1.25 -0.93
CA SER A 30 -5.08 -1.94 -1.45
C SER A 30 -6.37 -1.43 -0.82
N ILE A 31 -6.40 -1.21 0.49
CA ILE A 31 -7.56 -0.63 1.20
C ILE A 31 -7.79 0.83 0.77
N ALA A 32 -6.75 1.60 0.51
CA ALA A 32 -6.89 2.95 -0.01
C ALA A 32 -7.54 2.93 -1.40
N LEU A 33 -7.10 2.02 -2.28
CA LEU A 33 -7.66 1.84 -3.61
C LEU A 33 -9.13 1.41 -3.54
N THR A 34 -9.51 0.45 -2.69
CA THR A 34 -10.92 0.04 -2.50
C THR A 34 -11.79 1.21 -2.02
N LYS A 35 -11.23 2.12 -1.23
CA LYS A 35 -11.91 3.35 -0.76
C LYS A 35 -11.89 4.50 -1.78
N GLY A 36 -11.44 4.27 -3.01
CA GLY A 36 -11.45 5.27 -4.08
C GLY A 36 -10.24 6.21 -4.10
N ALA A 37 -9.12 5.86 -3.47
CA ALA A 37 -7.89 6.64 -3.57
C ALA A 37 -7.37 6.65 -5.02
N LYS A 38 -7.26 7.85 -5.60
CA LYS A 38 -6.80 8.03 -6.99
C LYS A 38 -5.28 8.18 -7.13
N ILE A 39 -4.58 8.47 -6.02
CA ILE A 39 -3.13 8.71 -6.03
C ILE A 39 -2.51 8.06 -4.80
N LEU A 40 -1.57 7.15 -5.02
CA LEU A 40 -0.72 6.53 -4.01
C LEU A 40 0.68 7.15 -4.06
N ARG A 41 1.16 7.68 -2.93
CA ARG A 41 2.54 8.15 -2.74
C ARG A 41 3.33 7.08 -2.00
N VAL A 42 4.29 6.48 -2.70
CA VAL A 42 5.06 5.33 -2.23
C VAL A 42 6.57 5.55 -2.41
N HIS A 43 7.39 4.90 -1.58
CA HIS A 43 8.83 4.82 -1.80
C HIS A 43 9.16 3.61 -2.70
N ASP A 44 8.48 2.49 -2.46
CA ASP A 44 8.66 1.22 -3.17
C ASP A 44 7.67 1.15 -4.37
N VAL A 45 8.12 1.64 -5.53
CA VAL A 45 7.27 1.85 -6.72
C VAL A 45 6.82 0.54 -7.37
N LYS A 46 7.70 -0.46 -7.41
CA LYS A 46 7.45 -1.74 -8.08
C LYS A 46 6.26 -2.46 -7.44
N GLU A 47 6.28 -2.60 -6.13
CA GLU A 47 5.28 -3.32 -5.34
C GLU A 47 3.94 -2.57 -5.32
N ALA A 48 3.98 -1.24 -5.32
CA ALA A 48 2.77 -0.43 -5.47
C ALA A 48 2.12 -0.61 -6.85
N MET A 49 2.92 -0.71 -7.92
CA MET A 49 2.40 -0.99 -9.26
C MET A 49 1.81 -2.40 -9.37
N GLU A 50 2.45 -3.40 -8.77
CA GLU A 50 1.90 -4.77 -8.69
C GLU A 50 0.55 -4.78 -7.96
N CYS A 51 0.45 -4.08 -6.83
CA CYS A 51 -0.79 -3.89 -6.07
C CYS A 51 -1.90 -3.24 -6.91
N VAL A 52 -1.61 -2.12 -7.59
CA VAL A 52 -2.57 -1.43 -8.46
C VAL A 52 -3.00 -2.32 -9.63
N THR A 53 -2.06 -3.05 -10.24
CA THR A 53 -2.35 -3.95 -11.37
C THR A 53 -3.31 -5.05 -10.95
N LEU A 54 -3.05 -5.71 -9.81
CA LEU A 54 -3.93 -6.74 -9.27
C LEU A 54 -5.29 -6.17 -8.86
N PHE A 55 -5.31 -5.01 -8.21
CA PHE A 55 -6.54 -4.31 -7.82
C PHE A 55 -7.43 -4.01 -9.02
N ASN A 56 -6.88 -3.46 -10.10
CA ASN A 56 -7.62 -3.15 -11.32
C ASN A 56 -8.13 -4.42 -12.01
N LYS A 57 -7.37 -5.51 -11.98
CA LYS A 57 -7.79 -6.80 -12.56
C LYS A 57 -9.00 -7.38 -11.84
N ILE A 58 -9.13 -7.17 -10.54
CA ILE A 58 -10.25 -7.68 -9.72
C ILE A 58 -11.47 -6.75 -9.81
N ASN A 59 -11.29 -5.43 -9.82
CA ASN A 59 -12.42 -4.47 -9.84
C ASN A 59 -12.99 -4.18 -11.23
N ASN A 60 -12.30 -4.55 -12.32
CA ASN A 60 -12.84 -4.49 -13.68
C ASN A 60 -13.57 -5.79 -14.08
N GLN A 61 -14.11 -6.54 -13.12
CA GLN A 61 -15.10 -7.61 -13.34
C GLN A 61 -16.49 -7.08 -13.01
#